data_AF-X8CMV7-F1
#
_entry.id   AF-X8CMV7-F1
#
_cell.length_a   1.000
_cell.length_b   1.000
_cell.length_c   1.000
_cell.angle_alpha   90.00
_cell.angle_beta   90.00
_cell.angle_gamma   90.00
#
_symmetry.space_group_name_H-M   'P 1'
#
loop_
_entity.id
_entity.type
_entity.pdbx_description
1 polymer ?
#
loop_
_entity_poly.entity_id
_entity_poly.type
_entity_poly.pdbx_seq_one_letter_code
_entity_poly.pdbx_strand_id
1 'polypeptide(L)'
;MMSLAFDVAARRQYQVDRPWMGTLRRDLIPTGYALGLIPVLVYLASYAPWFASETAIDRHEVGQTIGPHSLIPLPDAIRSLWHYSAKAFQFHASLTNAAGNYHPWESKPWSWPMSLRPVLYAIDEQNVPGCGAQSCVKAEMLVGTPAMWWVAVPVLIFALWRMLVRRDWRYAAVLVGYCAGWLPWFANIDRQMYFFYAATMAPFLVIAIALICGDILYTPGRPPGGPG
;
A
#
# COMPACT_ATOMS: atom_id res chain seq x y z
N MET A 1 -8.79 11.05 6.78
CA MET A 1 -7.91 11.62 7.83
C MET A 1 -6.93 12.64 7.24
N MET A 2 -6.07 12.27 6.27
CA MET A 2 -5.20 13.25 5.58
C MET A 2 -5.97 14.34 4.82
N SER A 3 -7.09 14.01 4.18
CA SER A 3 -7.96 15.01 3.52
C SER A 3 -8.39 16.11 4.49
N LEU A 4 -8.89 15.74 5.66
CA LEU A 4 -9.30 16.68 6.71
C LEU A 4 -8.10 17.50 7.25
N ALA A 5 -6.91 16.91 7.34
CA ALA A 5 -5.71 17.63 7.73
C ALA A 5 -5.29 18.66 6.66
N PHE A 6 -5.41 18.33 5.37
CA PHE A 6 -5.17 19.28 4.28
C PHE A 6 -6.23 20.39 4.24
N ASP A 7 -7.50 20.08 4.48
CA ASP A 7 -8.57 21.09 4.54
C ASP A 7 -8.33 22.08 5.70
N VAL A 8 -7.88 21.59 6.86
CA VAL A 8 -7.52 22.45 8.00
C VAL A 8 -6.27 23.28 7.71
N ALA A 9 -5.25 22.69 7.09
CA ALA A 9 -4.03 23.41 6.71
C ALA A 9 -4.31 24.52 5.68
N ALA A 10 -5.12 24.22 4.66
CA ALA A 10 -5.55 25.18 3.65
C ALA A 10 -6.36 26.34 4.28
N ARG A 11 -7.35 26.03 5.13
CA ARG A 11 -8.19 27.06 5.79
C ARG A 11 -7.42 27.93 6.78
N ARG A 12 -6.38 27.39 7.43
CA ARG A 12 -5.43 28.17 8.25
C ARG A 12 -4.57 29.11 7.41
N GLN A 13 -4.15 28.68 6.22
CA GLN A 13 -3.37 29.51 5.29
C GLN A 13 -4.19 30.69 4.74
N TYR A 14 -5.52 30.55 4.64
CA TYR A 14 -6.45 31.63 4.26
C TYR A 14 -7.04 32.42 5.45
N GLN A 15 -6.46 32.32 6.66
CA GLN A 15 -6.87 33.08 7.86
C GLN A 15 -8.37 33.00 8.22
N VAL A 16 -9.01 31.85 7.99
CA VAL A 16 -10.42 31.68 8.36
C VAL A 16 -10.56 31.58 9.90
N ASP A 17 -11.43 32.40 10.50
CA ASP A 17 -11.58 32.55 11.96
C ASP A 17 -11.93 31.26 12.73
N ARG A 18 -12.59 30.28 12.08
CA ARG A 18 -13.03 29.01 12.69
C ARG A 18 -12.82 27.81 11.75
N PRO A 19 -11.57 27.36 11.53
CA PRO A 19 -11.24 26.35 10.53
C PRO A 19 -11.91 25.00 10.82
N TRP A 20 -11.94 24.58 12.10
CA TRP A 20 -12.56 23.31 12.52
C TRP A 20 -14.08 23.27 12.35
N MET A 21 -14.78 24.37 12.65
CA MET A 21 -16.24 24.45 12.51
C MET A 21 -16.68 24.49 11.04
N GLY A 22 -15.88 25.12 10.18
CA GLY A 22 -16.10 25.14 8.73
C GLY A 22 -15.92 23.77 8.08
N THR A 23 -14.87 23.03 8.48
CA THR A 23 -14.60 21.66 8.01
C THR A 23 -15.68 20.68 8.50
N LEU A 24 -16.10 20.76 9.77
CA LEU A 24 -17.15 19.88 10.30
C LEU A 24 -18.50 20.07 9.60
N ARG A 25 -18.85 21.30 9.20
CA ARG A 25 -20.18 21.59 8.61
C ARG A 25 -20.25 21.40 7.10
N ARG A 26 -19.15 21.63 6.37
CA ARG A 26 -19.10 21.54 4.90
C ARG A 26 -18.41 20.29 4.38
N ASP A 27 -17.43 19.75 5.10
CA ASP A 27 -16.60 18.67 4.59
C ASP A 27 -17.00 17.30 5.19
N LEU A 28 -17.79 17.25 6.27
CA LEU A 28 -18.23 15.99 6.89
C LEU A 28 -19.12 15.14 5.98
N ILE A 29 -20.11 15.75 5.29
CA ILE A 29 -21.01 15.01 4.39
C ILE A 29 -20.27 14.54 3.13
N PRO A 30 -19.51 15.39 2.40
CA PRO A 30 -18.69 14.93 1.28
C PRO A 30 -17.66 13.88 1.69
N THR A 31 -17.02 14.04 2.85
CA THR A 31 -16.04 13.06 3.37
C THR A 31 -16.71 11.75 3.75
N GLY A 32 -17.87 11.78 4.41
CA GLY A 32 -18.63 10.59 4.78
C GLY A 32 -19.10 9.79 3.56
N TYR A 33 -19.57 10.49 2.52
CA TYR A 33 -19.90 9.87 1.25
C TYR A 33 -18.64 9.29 0.56
N ALA A 34 -17.59 10.08 0.40
CA ALA A 34 -16.41 9.71 -0.37
C ALA A 34 -15.53 8.65 0.30
N LEU A 35 -15.44 8.64 1.63
CA LEU A 35 -14.60 7.70 2.39
C LEU A 35 -15.38 6.57 3.07
N GLY A 36 -16.71 6.68 3.15
CA GLY A 36 -17.57 5.64 3.71
C GLY A 36 -18.35 4.90 2.63
N LEU A 37 -19.25 5.60 1.94
CA LEU A 37 -20.16 4.97 0.99
C LEU A 37 -19.44 4.47 -0.27
N ILE A 38 -18.62 5.31 -0.91
CA ILE A 38 -17.94 4.93 -2.15
C ILE A 38 -17.08 3.66 -1.96
N PRO A 39 -16.19 3.54 -0.94
CA PRO A 39 -15.35 2.35 -0.80
C PRO A 39 -16.16 1.07 -0.56
N VAL A 40 -17.26 1.15 0.20
CA VAL A 40 -18.16 0.00 0.41
C VAL A 40 -18.80 -0.43 -0.91
N LEU A 41 -19.31 0.51 -1.70
CA LEU A 41 -19.92 0.20 -3.00
C LEU A 41 -18.89 -0.35 -3.98
N VAL A 42 -17.69 0.22 -4.04
CA VAL A 42 -16.60 -0.26 -4.89
C VAL A 42 -16.16 -1.66 -4.47
N TYR A 43 -16.06 -1.93 -3.17
CA TYR A 43 -15.74 -3.26 -2.66
C TYR A 43 -16.80 -4.28 -3.08
N LEU A 44 -18.08 -4.00 -2.83
CA LEU A 44 -19.17 -4.90 -3.26
C LEU A 44 -19.19 -5.09 -4.79
N ALA A 45 -18.95 -4.03 -5.55
CA ALA A 45 -18.85 -4.09 -7.01
C ALA A 45 -17.66 -4.93 -7.49
N SER A 46 -16.51 -4.88 -6.81
CA SER A 46 -15.37 -5.74 -7.15
C SER A 46 -15.64 -7.23 -6.95
N TYR A 47 -16.63 -7.57 -6.11
CA TYR A 47 -17.12 -8.93 -5.91
C TYR A 47 -18.30 -9.30 -6.83
N ALA A 48 -18.66 -8.46 -7.81
CA ALA A 48 -19.76 -8.77 -8.74
C ALA A 48 -19.61 -10.14 -9.44
N PRO A 49 -18.41 -10.54 -9.94
CA PRO A 49 -18.24 -11.89 -10.50
C PRO A 49 -18.42 -13.01 -9.46
N TRP A 50 -18.00 -12.78 -8.21
CA TRP A 50 -18.21 -13.73 -7.10
C TRP A 50 -19.70 -13.86 -6.78
N PHE A 51 -20.44 -12.74 -6.75
CA PHE A 51 -21.88 -12.76 -6.54
C PHE A 51 -22.65 -13.47 -7.66
N ALA A 52 -22.20 -13.32 -8.91
CA ALA A 52 -22.80 -13.94 -10.08
C ALA A 52 -22.40 -15.41 -10.29
N SER A 53 -21.36 -15.89 -9.62
CA SER A 53 -20.87 -17.26 -9.76
C SER A 53 -21.69 -18.25 -8.93
N GLU A 54 -21.95 -19.42 -9.51
CA GLU A 54 -22.60 -20.56 -8.82
C GLU A 54 -21.60 -21.40 -8.01
N THR A 55 -20.31 -21.33 -8.36
CA THR A 55 -19.25 -22.19 -7.82
C THR A 55 -18.14 -21.41 -7.13
N ALA A 56 -18.34 -20.12 -6.89
CA ALA A 56 -17.38 -19.31 -6.16
C ALA A 56 -17.17 -19.86 -4.73
N ILE A 57 -15.93 -19.79 -4.27
CA ILE A 57 -15.55 -20.28 -2.94
C ILE A 57 -16.39 -19.59 -1.85
N ASP A 58 -16.94 -20.41 -0.94
CA ASP A 58 -17.79 -20.00 0.18
C ASP A 58 -18.99 -19.10 -0.24
N ARG A 59 -19.52 -19.25 -1.46
CA ARG A 59 -20.61 -18.41 -1.99
C ARG A 59 -22.00 -18.72 -1.44
N HIS A 60 -22.24 -19.98 -1.07
CA HIS A 60 -23.54 -20.51 -0.68
C HIS A 60 -23.50 -21.17 0.71
N GLU A 61 -22.96 -20.45 1.69
CA GLU A 61 -22.74 -20.98 3.04
C GLU A 61 -23.97 -20.93 3.94
N VAL A 62 -24.95 -20.05 3.66
CA VAL A 62 -26.18 -19.97 4.48
C VAL A 62 -26.97 -21.26 4.36
N GLY A 63 -27.28 -21.86 5.52
CA GLY A 63 -27.93 -23.17 5.59
C GLY A 63 -26.98 -24.36 5.46
N GLN A 64 -25.68 -24.11 5.20
CA GLN A 64 -24.63 -25.12 5.23
C GLN A 64 -23.74 -24.91 6.47
N THR A 65 -22.73 -24.05 6.36
CA THR A 65 -21.76 -23.79 7.44
C THR A 65 -22.22 -22.65 8.36
N ILE A 66 -23.04 -21.72 7.87
CA ILE A 66 -23.63 -20.65 8.69
C ILE A 66 -25.14 -20.85 8.82
N GLY A 67 -25.67 -20.61 10.03
CA GLY A 67 -27.07 -20.88 10.35
C GLY A 67 -28.07 -20.17 9.41
N PRO A 68 -29.26 -20.73 9.20
CA PRO A 68 -30.22 -20.18 8.23
C PRO A 68 -30.78 -18.83 8.66
N HIS A 69 -30.77 -18.52 9.96
CA HIS A 69 -31.38 -17.31 10.52
C HIS A 69 -30.32 -16.36 11.07
N SER A 70 -30.61 -15.07 10.99
CA SER A 70 -29.75 -13.98 11.48
C SER A 70 -30.60 -12.94 12.19
N LEU A 71 -30.05 -12.34 13.25
CA LEU A 71 -30.69 -11.24 13.98
C LEU A 71 -30.84 -9.98 13.10
N ILE A 72 -29.91 -9.79 12.17
CA ILE A 72 -29.95 -8.71 11.18
C ILE A 72 -30.38 -9.33 9.84
N PRO A 73 -31.48 -8.85 9.21
CA PRO A 73 -32.02 -9.39 7.98
C PRO A 73 -31.18 -8.96 6.77
N LEU A 74 -29.94 -9.43 6.70
CA LEU A 74 -29.05 -9.22 5.55
C LEU A 74 -29.29 -10.31 4.49
N PRO A 75 -29.16 -9.98 3.19
CA PRO A 75 -29.17 -10.96 2.11
C PRO A 75 -28.15 -12.08 2.34
N ASP A 76 -28.51 -13.32 2.00
CA ASP A 76 -27.66 -14.49 2.21
C ASP A 76 -26.30 -14.35 1.52
N ALA A 77 -26.27 -13.75 0.33
CA ALA A 77 -25.04 -13.49 -0.40
C ALA A 77 -24.06 -12.59 0.38
N ILE A 78 -24.55 -11.56 1.09
CA ILE A 78 -23.71 -10.68 1.92
C ILE A 78 -23.22 -11.42 3.16
N ARG A 79 -24.07 -12.27 3.76
CA ARG A 79 -23.69 -13.10 4.91
C ARG A 79 -22.60 -14.11 4.54
N SER A 80 -22.72 -14.76 3.39
CA SER A 80 -21.69 -15.64 2.84
C SER A 80 -20.42 -14.87 2.49
N LEU A 81 -20.51 -13.65 1.93
CA LEU A 81 -19.33 -12.82 1.66
C LEU A 81 -18.59 -12.45 2.96
N TRP A 82 -19.34 -12.14 4.03
CA TRP A 82 -18.76 -11.89 5.35
C TRP A 82 -18.06 -13.14 5.90
N HIS A 83 -18.69 -14.31 5.80
CA HIS A 83 -18.09 -15.58 6.20
C HIS A 83 -16.79 -15.88 5.44
N TYR A 84 -16.83 -15.75 4.11
CA TYR A 84 -15.65 -15.87 3.25
C TYR A 84 -14.53 -14.91 3.70
N SER A 85 -14.86 -13.64 3.91
CA SER A 85 -13.90 -12.61 4.33
C SER A 85 -13.27 -12.95 5.69
N ALA A 86 -14.05 -13.48 6.63
CA ALA A 86 -13.56 -13.93 7.93
C ALA A 86 -12.61 -15.12 7.80
N LYS A 87 -12.93 -16.12 6.95
CA LYS A 87 -12.04 -17.25 6.70
C LYS A 87 -10.76 -16.82 5.99
N ALA A 88 -10.85 -15.94 5.00
CA ALA A 88 -9.68 -15.36 4.34
C ALA A 88 -8.79 -14.63 5.35
N PHE A 89 -9.36 -13.81 6.24
CA PHE A 89 -8.61 -13.14 7.30
C PHE A 89 -7.94 -14.15 8.24
N GLN A 90 -8.68 -15.15 8.72
CA GLN A 90 -8.16 -16.16 9.64
C GLN A 90 -6.97 -16.92 9.03
N PHE A 91 -7.11 -17.37 7.77
CA PHE A 91 -6.03 -18.02 7.03
C PHE A 91 -4.77 -17.14 6.98
N HIS A 92 -4.90 -15.89 6.55
CA HIS A 92 -3.76 -14.96 6.45
C HIS A 92 -3.16 -14.56 7.80
N ALA A 93 -3.96 -14.54 8.87
CA ALA A 93 -3.49 -14.29 10.23
C ALA A 93 -2.72 -15.48 10.81
N SER A 94 -3.05 -16.70 10.38
CA SER A 94 -2.37 -17.94 10.81
C SER A 94 -1.14 -18.34 9.98
N LEU A 95 -0.88 -17.68 8.85
CA LEU A 95 0.29 -17.91 7.99
C LEU A 95 1.56 -17.31 8.60
N THR A 96 2.07 -17.97 9.65
CA THR A 96 3.26 -17.51 10.37
C THR A 96 4.40 -18.51 10.35
N ASN A 97 5.62 -18.01 10.54
CA ASN A 97 6.83 -18.81 10.59
C ASN A 97 6.82 -19.74 11.80
N ALA A 98 6.37 -19.26 12.97
CA ALA A 98 6.21 -20.10 14.16
C ALA A 98 5.22 -21.25 13.97
N ALA A 99 4.23 -21.11 13.07
CA ALA A 99 3.31 -22.18 12.68
C ALA A 99 3.90 -23.14 11.63
N GLY A 100 5.19 -23.03 11.29
CA GLY A 100 5.89 -23.91 10.36
C GLY A 100 5.87 -23.47 8.89
N ASN A 101 5.28 -22.31 8.56
CA ASN A 101 5.15 -21.83 7.16
C ASN A 101 6.41 -21.11 6.67
N TYR A 102 7.60 -21.58 7.03
CA TYR A 102 8.84 -20.92 6.63
C TYR A 102 9.12 -21.07 5.12
N HIS A 103 9.48 -19.97 4.46
CA HIS A 103 9.90 -19.99 3.06
C HIS A 103 11.29 -19.37 2.87
N PRO A 104 12.23 -20.04 2.17
CA PRO A 104 13.62 -19.56 2.04
C PRO A 104 13.76 -18.16 1.44
N TRP A 105 12.88 -17.82 0.50
CA TRP A 105 12.83 -16.52 -0.18
C TRP A 105 11.88 -15.50 0.47
N GLU A 106 11.45 -15.74 1.71
CA GLU A 106 10.76 -14.69 2.46
C GLU A 106 11.68 -13.46 2.65
N SER A 107 11.11 -12.31 2.95
CA SER A 107 11.87 -11.11 3.34
C SER A 107 11.12 -10.41 4.46
N LYS A 108 11.70 -9.36 5.06
CA LYS A 108 11.10 -8.69 6.22
C LYS A 108 11.16 -7.17 6.04
N PRO A 109 10.28 -6.38 6.68
CA PRO A 109 10.03 -5.00 6.28
C PRO A 109 11.25 -4.08 6.45
N TRP A 110 12.20 -4.41 7.32
CA TRP A 110 13.45 -3.66 7.44
C TRP A 110 14.36 -3.76 6.20
N SER A 111 14.27 -4.84 5.41
CA SER A 111 15.07 -5.01 4.19
C SER A 111 14.43 -4.39 2.95
N TRP A 112 13.16 -3.99 3.04
CA TRP A 112 12.37 -3.54 1.89
C TRP A 112 12.73 -2.17 1.35
N PRO A 113 12.96 -1.11 2.17
CA PRO A 113 13.25 0.22 1.64
C PRO A 113 14.41 0.25 0.64
N MET A 114 15.41 -0.62 0.81
CA MET A 114 16.56 -0.69 -0.09
C MET A 114 16.56 -1.92 -1.00
N SER A 115 15.47 -2.69 -1.06
CA SER A 115 15.40 -3.94 -1.84
C SER A 115 16.55 -4.92 -1.52
N LEU A 116 16.95 -5.02 -0.25
CA LEU A 116 18.15 -5.77 0.15
C LEU A 116 17.97 -7.29 0.13
N ARG A 117 16.72 -7.76 0.05
CA ARG A 117 16.39 -9.19 -0.03
C ARG A 117 15.39 -9.43 -1.18
N PRO A 118 15.90 -9.61 -2.41
CA PRO A 118 15.08 -9.97 -3.57
C PRO A 118 14.40 -11.32 -3.42
N VAL A 119 13.37 -11.55 -4.24
CA VAL A 119 12.60 -12.80 -4.24
C VAL A 119 12.84 -13.54 -5.56
N LEU A 120 13.17 -14.83 -5.48
CA LEU A 120 13.21 -15.71 -6.66
C LEU A 120 11.78 -16.02 -7.11
N TYR A 121 11.47 -15.76 -8.39
CA TYR A 121 10.16 -15.99 -8.98
C TYR A 121 10.13 -17.30 -9.78
N ALA A 122 11.18 -17.55 -10.57
CA ALA A 122 11.34 -18.79 -11.33
C ALA A 122 12.81 -19.16 -11.46
N ILE A 123 13.06 -20.46 -11.56
CA ILE A 123 14.37 -21.02 -11.87
C ILE A 123 14.20 -22.16 -12.87
N ASP A 124 14.88 -22.06 -14.00
CA ASP A 124 14.92 -23.08 -15.05
C ASP A 124 16.34 -23.63 -15.13
N GLU A 125 16.50 -24.94 -14.91
CA GLU A 125 17.80 -25.63 -14.94
C GLU A 125 17.95 -26.55 -16.16
N GLN A 126 16.84 -26.89 -16.82
CA GLN A 126 16.82 -27.77 -17.99
C GLN A 126 16.34 -27.02 -19.24
N ASN A 127 16.95 -27.32 -20.39
CA ASN A 127 16.55 -26.79 -21.70
C ASN A 127 16.50 -25.25 -21.79
N VAL A 128 17.41 -24.55 -21.09
CA VAL A 128 17.49 -23.07 -21.12
C VAL A 128 17.85 -22.61 -22.54
N PRO A 129 16.93 -21.95 -23.28
CA PRO A 129 17.17 -21.56 -24.67
C PRO A 129 18.30 -20.54 -24.77
N GLY A 130 19.19 -20.70 -25.76
CA GLY A 130 20.29 -19.77 -26.01
C GLY A 130 21.48 -19.91 -25.05
N CYS A 131 21.48 -20.90 -24.17
CA CYS A 131 22.59 -21.15 -23.26
C CYS A 131 23.50 -22.28 -23.78
N GLY A 132 24.74 -21.93 -24.15
CA GLY A 132 25.72 -22.87 -24.72
C GLY A 132 26.65 -23.56 -23.71
N ALA A 133 26.44 -23.35 -22.41
CA ALA A 133 27.29 -23.90 -21.35
C ALA A 133 26.79 -25.27 -20.87
N GLN A 134 27.73 -26.13 -20.40
CA GLN A 134 27.43 -27.47 -19.87
C GLN A 134 26.55 -27.45 -18.60
N SER A 135 26.59 -26.35 -17.83
CA SER A 135 25.68 -26.08 -16.73
C SER A 135 25.10 -24.69 -16.95
N CYS A 136 23.78 -24.61 -17.10
CA CYS A 136 23.09 -23.35 -17.31
C CYS A 136 21.83 -23.26 -16.47
N VAL A 137 21.68 -22.12 -15.79
CA VAL A 137 20.53 -21.81 -14.96
C VAL A 137 20.01 -20.46 -15.38
N LYS A 138 18.70 -20.36 -15.62
CA LYS A 138 18.00 -19.10 -15.78
C LYS A 138 17.21 -18.83 -14.51
N ALA A 139 17.51 -17.73 -13.84
CA ALA A 139 16.80 -17.28 -12.64
C ALA A 139 16.06 -15.98 -12.93
N GLU A 140 14.75 -15.97 -12.70
CA GLU A 140 13.91 -14.77 -12.74
C GLU A 140 13.70 -14.28 -11.32
N MET A 141 14.14 -13.06 -11.03
CA MET A 141 14.11 -12.48 -9.69
C MET A 141 13.35 -11.17 -9.68
N LEU A 142 12.52 -10.99 -8.65
CA LEU A 142 11.92 -9.70 -8.35
C LEU A 142 12.91 -8.88 -7.51
N VAL A 143 13.58 -7.94 -8.18
CA VAL A 143 14.58 -7.03 -7.62
C VAL A 143 14.10 -5.60 -7.85
N GLY A 144 14.22 -4.75 -6.84
CA GLY A 144 13.96 -3.32 -6.99
C GLY A 144 15.02 -2.64 -7.86
N THR A 145 14.60 -1.75 -8.75
CA THR A 145 15.51 -0.90 -9.54
C THR A 145 16.50 -0.14 -8.64
N PRO A 146 17.82 -0.41 -8.73
CA PRO A 146 18.81 0.16 -7.81
C PRO A 146 18.79 1.69 -7.74
N ALA A 147 18.61 2.35 -8.88
CA ALA A 147 18.55 3.81 -8.99
C ALA A 147 17.45 4.45 -8.12
N MET A 148 16.39 3.69 -7.80
CA MET A 148 15.30 4.15 -6.95
C MET A 148 15.41 3.60 -5.53
N TRP A 149 15.57 2.28 -5.37
CA TRP A 149 15.49 1.63 -4.07
C TRP A 149 16.73 1.85 -3.21
N TRP A 150 17.94 1.84 -3.78
CA TRP A 150 19.17 1.94 -2.96
C TRP A 150 19.35 3.31 -2.32
N VAL A 151 18.77 4.35 -2.91
CA VAL A 151 18.77 5.72 -2.36
C VAL A 151 17.63 5.96 -1.38
N ALA A 152 16.79 4.97 -1.06
CA ALA A 152 15.61 5.19 -0.22
C ALA A 152 15.95 5.75 1.16
N VAL A 153 16.98 5.24 1.84
CA VAL A 153 17.35 5.73 3.18
C VAL A 153 17.71 7.23 3.17
N PRO A 154 18.67 7.72 2.36
CA PRO A 154 18.97 9.15 2.33
C PRO A 154 17.78 9.99 1.85
N VAL A 155 16.97 9.50 0.90
CA VAL A 155 15.74 10.18 0.44
C VAL A 155 14.73 10.34 1.57
N LEU A 156 14.48 9.28 2.35
CA LEU A 156 13.53 9.30 3.47
C LEU A 156 14.02 10.19 4.62
N ILE A 157 15.32 10.18 4.91
CA ILE A 157 15.93 11.09 5.89
C ILE A 157 15.76 12.55 5.45
N PHE A 158 16.05 12.86 4.18
CA PHE A 158 15.87 14.21 3.65
C PHE A 158 14.40 14.63 3.66
N ALA A 159 13.50 13.74 3.23
CA ALA A 159 12.06 13.99 3.28
C ALA A 159 11.57 14.27 4.71
N LEU A 160 12.06 13.49 5.69
CA LEU A 160 11.74 13.68 7.10
C LEU A 160 12.25 15.03 7.60
N TRP A 161 13.48 15.41 7.25
CA TRP A 161 14.03 16.72 7.57
C TRP A 161 13.22 17.86 6.93
N ARG A 162 12.83 17.75 5.65
CA ARG A 162 11.98 18.73 4.97
C ARG A 162 10.61 18.86 5.64
N MET A 163 10.02 17.74 6.05
CA MET A 163 8.75 17.74 6.77
C MET A 163 8.87 18.40 8.15
N LEU A 164 9.87 18.04 8.96
CA LEU A 164 9.95 18.47 10.36
C LEU A 164 10.56 19.88 10.52
N VAL A 165 11.67 20.15 9.83
CA VAL A 165 12.45 21.39 9.99
C VAL A 165 11.92 22.48 9.07
N ARG A 166 11.68 22.16 7.79
CA ARG A 166 11.17 23.12 6.80
C ARG A 166 9.64 23.19 6.76
N ARG A 167 8.93 22.32 7.49
CA ARG A 167 7.46 22.27 7.56
C ARG A 167 6.80 22.18 6.17
N ASP A 168 7.45 21.47 5.25
CA ASP A 168 6.96 21.30 3.89
C ASP A 168 5.90 20.18 3.83
N TRP A 169 4.64 20.57 3.65
CA TRP A 169 3.51 19.64 3.64
C TRP A 169 3.56 18.62 2.51
N ARG A 170 4.25 18.94 1.39
CA ARG A 170 4.40 18.03 0.25
C ARG A 170 5.15 16.77 0.67
N TYR A 171 6.22 16.94 1.43
CA TYR A 171 6.98 15.82 2.00
C TYR A 171 6.18 15.06 3.06
N ALA A 172 5.36 15.76 3.84
CA ALA A 172 4.46 15.10 4.80
C ALA A 172 3.47 14.15 4.11
N ALA A 173 2.83 14.60 3.02
CA ALA A 173 1.88 13.80 2.25
C ALA A 173 2.52 12.49 1.74
N VAL A 174 3.73 12.62 1.20
CA VAL A 174 4.49 11.51 0.63
C VAL A 174 4.94 10.53 1.71
N LEU A 175 5.47 11.04 2.83
CA LEU A 175 5.89 10.20 3.95
C LEU A 175 4.73 9.44 4.58
N VAL A 176 3.55 10.07 4.73
CA VAL A 176 2.36 9.37 5.23
C VAL A 176 1.96 8.23 4.30
N GLY A 177 1.95 8.46 2.98
CA GLY A 177 1.66 7.42 2.01
C GLY A 177 2.67 6.27 2.03
N TYR A 178 3.97 6.60 2.05
CA TYR A 178 5.05 5.62 2.15
C TYR A 178 4.94 4.79 3.43
N CYS A 179 4.74 5.44 4.58
CA CYS A 179 4.60 4.79 5.87
C CYS A 179 3.31 3.97 5.98
N ALA A 180 2.22 4.36 5.31
CA ALA A 180 0.99 3.55 5.28
C ALA A 180 1.21 2.21 4.57
N GLY A 181 2.07 2.15 3.54
CA GLY A 181 2.46 0.90 2.89
C GLY A 181 3.52 0.09 3.65
N TRP A 182 4.24 0.71 4.59
CA TRP A 182 5.42 0.11 5.24
C TRP A 182 5.22 -0.26 6.71
N LEU A 183 4.74 0.66 7.54
CA LEU A 183 4.66 0.48 8.99
C LEU A 183 3.71 -0.63 9.46
N PRO A 184 2.54 -0.89 8.82
CA PRO A 184 1.65 -1.95 9.27
C PRO A 184 2.30 -3.34 9.31
N TRP A 185 3.32 -3.58 8.47
CA TRP A 185 4.04 -4.85 8.42
C TRP A 185 4.84 -5.15 9.68
N PHE A 186 5.17 -4.13 10.48
CA PHE A 186 5.84 -4.32 11.76
C PHE A 186 4.90 -4.81 12.87
N ALA A 187 3.58 -4.76 12.67
CA ALA A 187 2.61 -5.23 13.66
C ALA A 187 2.62 -6.77 13.83
N ASN A 188 3.06 -7.51 12.81
CA ASN A 188 3.17 -8.97 12.87
C ASN A 188 4.37 -9.46 12.04
N ILE A 189 5.56 -9.44 12.65
CA ILE A 189 6.82 -9.85 12.00
C ILE A 189 6.93 -11.38 11.79
N ASP A 190 6.25 -12.17 12.62
CA ASP A 190 6.21 -13.63 12.50
C ASP A 190 5.46 -14.09 11.24
N ARG A 191 4.58 -13.24 10.70
CA ARG A 191 3.91 -13.49 9.43
C ARG A 191 4.92 -13.71 8.31
N GLN A 192 4.64 -14.71 7.47
CA GLN A 192 5.38 -14.93 6.24
C GLN A 192 5.13 -13.77 5.27
N MET A 193 6.20 -13.16 4.74
CA MET A 193 6.08 -11.97 3.90
C MET A 193 7.23 -11.85 2.88
N TYR A 194 7.00 -11.06 1.84
CA TYR A 194 7.85 -11.01 0.64
C TYR A 194 8.07 -9.58 0.16
N PHE A 195 9.16 -9.36 -0.58
CA PHE A 195 9.57 -8.03 -1.01
C PHE A 195 8.54 -7.38 -1.95
N PHE A 196 7.78 -8.16 -2.72
CA PHE A 196 6.74 -7.61 -3.61
C PHE A 196 5.65 -6.82 -2.88
N TYR A 197 5.44 -7.04 -1.57
CA TYR A 197 4.52 -6.21 -0.79
C TYR A 197 4.97 -4.75 -0.68
N ALA A 198 6.28 -4.51 -0.79
CA ALA A 198 6.85 -3.17 -0.84
C ALA A 198 6.49 -2.40 -2.12
N ALA A 199 5.93 -3.05 -3.16
CA ALA A 199 5.54 -2.37 -4.40
C ALA A 199 4.59 -1.17 -4.16
N THR A 200 3.74 -1.25 -3.13
CA THR A 200 2.85 -0.16 -2.72
C THR A 200 3.58 1.08 -2.21
N MET A 201 4.83 0.95 -1.76
CA MET A 201 5.69 2.04 -1.29
C MET A 201 6.35 2.80 -2.47
N ALA A 202 6.52 2.14 -3.62
CA ALA A 202 7.29 2.67 -4.75
C ALA A 202 6.78 4.02 -5.28
N PRO A 203 5.47 4.24 -5.51
CA PRO A 203 4.99 5.53 -6.02
C PRO A 203 5.37 6.70 -5.11
N PHE A 204 5.30 6.52 -3.79
CA PHE A 204 5.66 7.56 -2.83
C PHE A 204 7.18 7.80 -2.81
N LEU A 205 8.00 6.76 -2.95
CA LEU A 205 9.44 6.92 -3.06
C LEU A 205 9.82 7.69 -4.34
N VAL A 206 9.19 7.37 -5.48
CA VAL A 206 9.37 8.11 -6.74
C VAL A 206 9.01 9.59 -6.57
N ILE A 207 7.86 9.89 -5.94
CA ILE A 207 7.45 11.27 -5.69
C ILE A 207 8.44 11.97 -4.76
N ALA A 208 8.93 11.30 -3.71
CA ALA A 208 9.94 11.87 -2.81
C ALA A 208 11.23 12.23 -3.57
N ILE A 209 11.73 11.32 -4.41
CA ILE A 209 12.90 11.57 -5.27
C ILE A 209 12.63 12.75 -6.20
N ALA A 210 11.47 12.79 -6.86
CA ALA A 210 11.11 13.86 -7.77
C ALA A 210 11.04 15.24 -7.07
N LEU A 211 10.49 15.29 -5.85
CA LEU A 211 10.48 16.51 -5.03
C LEU A 211 11.90 16.97 -4.70
N ILE A 212 12.80 16.05 -4.34
CA ILE A 212 14.20 16.36 -4.04
C ILE A 212 14.92 16.89 -5.29
N CYS A 213 14.74 16.24 -6.44
CA CYS A 213 15.26 16.75 -7.71
C CYS A 213 14.71 18.14 -8.02
N GLY A 214 13.42 18.37 -7.78
CA GLY A 214 12.79 19.69 -7.92
C GLY A 214 13.43 20.75 -7.04
N ASP A 215 13.69 20.44 -5.77
CA ASP A 215 14.36 21.35 -4.83
C ASP A 215 15.81 21.66 -5.23
N ILE A 216 16.53 20.71 -5.84
CA ILE A 216 17.90 20.91 -6.33
C ILE A 216 17.90 21.77 -7.60
N LEU A 217 16.99 21.47 -8.54
CA LEU A 217 16.94 22.14 -9.85
C LEU A 217 16.32 23.53 -9.77
N TYR A 218 15.34 23.74 -8.87
CA TYR A 218 14.68 25.03 -8.67
C TYR A 218 15.18 25.72 -7.41
N THR A 219 16.19 26.57 -7.57
CA THR A 219 16.56 27.57 -6.56
C THR A 219 15.66 28.80 -6.73
N PRO A 220 14.95 29.28 -5.68
CA PRO A 220 14.19 30.53 -5.75
C PRO A 220 15.13 31.69 -6.09
N GLY A 221 14.94 32.31 -7.26
CA GLY A 221 15.73 33.46 -7.71
C GLY A 221 16.36 33.35 -9.10
N ARG A 222 16.29 32.19 -9.77
CA ARG A 222 16.74 32.07 -11.17
C ARG A 222 15.61 32.45 -12.13
N PRO A 223 15.66 33.60 -12.82
CA PRO A 223 14.70 33.88 -13.88
C PRO A 223 14.86 32.84 -14.99
N PRO A 224 13.76 32.39 -15.63
CA PRO A 224 13.85 31.48 -16.76
C PRO A 224 14.55 32.21 -17.92
N GLY A 225 15.83 31.91 -18.18
CA GLY A 225 16.55 32.36 -19.38
C GLY A 225 17.90 33.09 -19.23
N GLY A 226 18.56 33.13 -18.07
CA GLY A 226 19.89 33.78 -17.96
C GLY A 226 21.07 32.89 -18.37
N PRO A 227 21.99 33.32 -19.27
CA PRO A 227 23.20 32.57 -19.63
C PRO A 227 24.19 32.53 -18.45
N GLY A 228 25.00 31.46 -18.41
CA GLY A 228 25.96 31.14 -17.35
C GLY A 228 27.27 31.91 -17.43
#